data_AF-A0A9P1PT50-F1
#
_entry.id   AF-A0A9P1PT50-F1
#
_cell.length_a   1.000
_cell.length_b   1.000
_cell.length_c   1.000
_cell.angle_alpha   90.00
_cell.angle_beta   90.00
_cell.angle_gamma   90.00
#
_symmetry.space_group_name_H-M   'P 1'
#
loop_
_entity.id
_entity.type
_entity.pdbx_description
1 polymer ?
#
loop_
_entity_poly.entity_id
_entity_poly.type
_entity_poly.pdbx_seq_one_letter_code
_entity_poly.pdbx_strand_id
1 'polypeptide(L)'
;MFPTLKVEALAARRMTEQQIADVLDIDLQQIDREQLRLFRESIRKGRAKGEAELRDALYKQAKAGDRSAYIELMKRERNTRY
;
A
#
# COMPACT_ATOMS: atom_id res chain seq x y z
N MET A 1 -8.41 -3.61 -19.50
CA MET A 1 -8.20 -2.66 -18.39
C MET A 1 -8.32 -3.44 -17.08
N PHE A 2 -7.31 -3.42 -16.22
CA PHE A 2 -7.31 -4.18 -14.95
C PHE A 2 -8.19 -3.51 -13.88
N PRO A 3 -8.68 -4.27 -12.88
CA PRO A 3 -9.53 -3.75 -11.82
C PRO A 3 -8.72 -2.85 -10.86
N THR A 4 -8.70 -1.55 -11.13
CA THR A 4 -7.89 -0.53 -10.43
C THR A 4 -8.09 -0.56 -8.91
N LEU A 5 -9.35 -0.66 -8.46
CA LEU A 5 -9.68 -0.74 -7.02
C LEU A 5 -9.12 -2.00 -6.36
N LYS A 6 -9.07 -3.12 -7.08
CA LYS A 6 -8.52 -4.38 -6.56
C LYS A 6 -7.00 -4.31 -6.47
N VAL A 7 -6.33 -3.70 -7.46
CA VAL A 7 -4.89 -3.39 -7.42
C VAL A 7 -4.56 -2.53 -6.20
N GLU A 8 -5.31 -1.45 -5.99
CA GLU A 8 -5.13 -0.56 -4.84
C GLU A 8 -5.32 -1.30 -3.51
N ALA A 9 -6.36 -2.13 -3.38
CA ALA A 9 -6.64 -2.89 -2.16
C ALA A 9 -5.54 -3.92 -1.82
N LEU A 10 -5.01 -4.62 -2.83
CA LEU A 10 -3.89 -5.55 -2.64
C LEU A 10 -2.59 -4.81 -2.30
N ALA A 11 -2.34 -3.67 -2.94
CA ALA A 11 -1.19 -2.82 -2.66
C ALA A 11 -1.24 -2.18 -1.25
N ALA A 12 -2.43 -1.83 -0.75
CA ALA A 12 -2.63 -1.35 0.62
C ALA A 12 -2.20 -2.39 1.66
N ARG A 13 -2.30 -3.68 1.33
CA ARG A 13 -1.85 -4.82 2.15
C ARG A 13 -0.37 -5.17 1.94
N ARG A 14 0.42 -4.26 1.36
CA ARG A 14 1.87 -4.40 1.13
C ARG A 14 2.29 -5.53 0.18
N MET A 15 1.40 -5.99 -0.69
CA MET A 15 1.78 -6.92 -1.76
C MET A 15 2.71 -6.25 -2.79
N THR A 16 3.61 -7.05 -3.37
CA THR A 16 4.53 -6.59 -4.42
C THR A 16 3.83 -6.45 -5.77
N GLU A 17 4.47 -5.75 -6.72
CA GLU A 17 3.95 -5.62 -8.10
C GLU A 17 3.67 -6.99 -8.73
N GLN A 18 4.62 -7.93 -8.59
CA GLN A 18 4.48 -9.28 -9.12
C GLN A 18 3.36 -10.06 -8.40
N GLN A 19 3.29 -10.03 -7.07
CA GLN A 19 2.23 -10.74 -6.33
C GLN A 19 0.83 -10.25 -6.70
N ILE A 20 0.67 -8.94 -6.94
CA ILE A 20 -0.60 -8.37 -7.39
C ILE A 20 -0.91 -8.82 -8.82
N ALA A 21 0.09 -8.84 -9.70
CA ALA A 21 -0.06 -9.31 -11.06
C ALA A 21 -0.48 -10.79 -11.09
N ASP A 22 0.18 -11.64 -10.30
CA ASP A 22 -0.12 -13.07 -10.19
C ASP A 22 -1.56 -13.31 -9.68
N VAL A 23 -1.99 -12.57 -8.65
CA VAL A 23 -3.37 -12.66 -8.11
C VAL A 23 -4.43 -12.20 -9.12
N LEU A 24 -4.06 -11.33 -10.05
CA LEU A 24 -4.95 -10.79 -11.07
C LEU A 24 -4.80 -11.47 -12.43
N ASP A 25 -3.95 -12.49 -12.52
CA ASP A 25 -3.62 -13.21 -13.76
C ASP A 25 -3.14 -12.26 -14.87
N ILE A 26 -2.23 -11.35 -14.52
CA ILE A 26 -1.64 -10.36 -15.42
C ILE A 26 -0.19 -10.72 -15.71
N ASP A 27 0.14 -10.93 -16.99
CA ASP A 27 1.52 -11.04 -17.43
C ASP A 27 2.11 -9.64 -17.68
N LEU A 28 2.98 -9.18 -16.76
CA LEU A 28 3.63 -7.87 -16.84
C LEU A 28 4.55 -7.70 -18.06
N GLN A 29 4.99 -8.80 -18.69
CA GLN A 29 5.81 -8.74 -19.90
C GLN A 29 4.98 -8.49 -21.16
N GLN A 30 3.67 -8.76 -21.12
CA GLN A 30 2.77 -8.70 -22.27
C GLN A 30 1.89 -7.44 -22.28
N ILE A 31 1.86 -6.66 -21.19
CA ILE A 31 1.09 -5.41 -21.15
C ILE A 31 1.87 -4.25 -21.76
N ASP A 32 1.13 -3.32 -22.39
CA ASP A 32 1.74 -2.12 -22.96
C ASP A 32 2.25 -1.15 -21.89
N ARG A 33 3.07 -0.17 -22.31
CA ARG A 33 3.70 0.80 -21.40
C ARG A 33 2.68 1.65 -20.63
N GLU A 34 1.54 1.98 -21.23
CA GLU A 34 0.54 2.84 -20.61
C GLU A 34 -0.26 2.07 -19.57
N GLN A 35 -0.60 0.81 -19.86
CA GLN A 35 -1.18 -0.13 -18.91
C GLN A 35 -0.24 -0.37 -17.73
N LEU A 36 1.05 -0.60 -17.97
CA LEU A 36 2.04 -0.74 -16.91
C LEU A 36 2.13 0.53 -16.04
N ARG A 37 2.09 1.72 -16.67
CA ARG A 37 2.07 3.01 -15.96
C ARG A 37 0.86 3.14 -15.04
N LEU A 38 -0.34 2.87 -15.56
CA LEU A 38 -1.59 2.92 -14.80
C LEU A 38 -1.63 1.87 -13.68
N PHE A 39 -1.06 0.68 -13.90
CA PHE A 39 -0.96 -0.37 -12.89
C PHE A 39 -0.09 0.08 -11.72
N ARG A 40 1.10 0.60 -12.02
CA ARG A 40 2.03 1.16 -11.03
C ARG A 40 1.47 2.37 -10.30
N GLU A 41 0.73 3.22 -10.99
CA GLU A 41 0.04 4.35 -10.36
C GLU A 41 -1.00 3.87 -9.34
N SER A 42 -1.75 2.82 -9.68
CA SER A 42 -2.72 2.19 -8.78
C SER A 42 -2.03 1.57 -7.56
N ILE A 43 -0.89 0.90 -7.75
CA ILE A 43 -0.08 0.38 -6.63
C ILE A 43 0.38 1.52 -5.72
N ARG A 44 0.85 2.63 -6.28
CA ARG A 44 1.28 3.82 -5.49
C ARG A 44 0.12 4.38 -4.66
N LYS A 45 -1.07 4.53 -5.27
CA LYS A 45 -2.29 4.99 -4.58
C LYS A 45 -2.69 4.04 -3.46
N GLY A 46 -2.72 2.73 -3.73
CA GLY A 46 -3.05 1.71 -2.73
C GLY A 46 -2.08 1.72 -1.54
N ARG A 47 -0.77 1.81 -1.79
CA ARG A 47 0.24 1.93 -0.72
C ARG A 47 0.03 3.16 0.16
N ALA A 48 -0.28 4.31 -0.45
CA ALA A 48 -0.55 5.54 0.30
C ALA A 48 -1.81 5.40 1.18
N LYS A 49 -2.87 4.78 0.64
CA LYS A 49 -4.11 4.49 1.40
C LYS A 49 -3.83 3.56 2.58
N GLY A 50 -3.16 2.44 2.34
CA GLY A 50 -2.84 1.47 3.41
C GLY A 50 -1.92 2.07 4.49
N GLU A 51 -1.00 2.96 4.12
CA GLU A 51 -0.18 3.67 5.11
C GLU A 51 -1.01 4.64 5.96
N ALA A 52 -1.93 5.40 5.35
CA ALA A 52 -2.83 6.29 6.08
C ALA A 52 -3.74 5.52 7.06
N GLU A 53 -4.34 4.41 6.60
CA GLU A 53 -5.18 3.55 7.45
C GLU A 53 -4.39 2.95 8.62
N LEU A 54 -3.17 2.48 8.36
CA LEU A 54 -2.30 1.92 9.39
C LEU A 54 -1.87 2.97 10.41
N ARG A 55 -1.55 4.20 9.96
CA ARG A 55 -1.23 5.30 10.88
C ARG A 55 -2.41 5.68 11.76
N ASP A 56 -3.61 5.77 11.19
CA ASP A 56 -4.83 6.06 11.95
C ASP A 56 -5.09 4.98 13.02
N ALA A 57 -4.96 3.70 12.65
CA ALA A 57 -5.12 2.59 13.58
C ALA A 57 -4.08 2.63 14.72
N LEU A 58 -2.80 2.84 14.39
CA LEU A 58 -1.74 2.97 15.39
C LEU A 58 -1.94 4.18 16.31
N TYR A 59 -2.39 5.31 15.76
CA TYR A 59 -2.68 6.50 16.54
C TYR A 59 -3.82 6.26 17.55
N LYS A 60 -4.91 5.61 17.11
CA LYS A 60 -6.04 5.25 17.99
C LYS A 60 -5.60 4.33 19.13
N GLN A 61 -4.79 3.31 18.83
CA GLN A 61 -4.25 2.39 19.84
C GLN A 61 -3.28 3.08 20.80
N ALA A 62 -2.37 3.92 20.29
CA ALA A 62 -1.45 4.70 21.11
C ALA A 62 -2.20 5.64 22.06
N LYS A 63 -3.25 6.32 21.57
CA LYS A 63 -4.12 7.19 22.38
C LYS A 63 -4.86 6.42 23.48
N ALA A 64 -5.16 5.14 23.25
CA ALA A 64 -5.76 4.24 24.25
C ALA A 64 -4.73 3.69 25.26
N GLY A 65 -3.45 4.04 25.15
CA GLY A 65 -2.40 3.63 26.07
C GLY A 65 -1.52 2.46 25.60
N ASP A 66 -1.69 1.99 24.36
CA ASP A 66 -0.81 0.95 23.80
C ASP A 66 0.58 1.53 23.49
N ARG A 67 1.55 1.21 24.37
CA ARG A 67 2.95 1.63 24.22
C ARG A 67 3.61 1.08 22.95
N SER A 68 3.28 -0.14 22.55
CA SER A 68 3.85 -0.76 21.34
C SER A 68 3.37 -0.04 20.09
N ALA A 69 2.08 0.30 20.03
CA ALA A 69 1.51 1.10 18.94
C ALA A 69 2.16 2.50 18.86
N TYR A 70 2.40 3.14 20.01
CA TYR A 70 3.11 4.43 20.05
C TYR A 70 4.54 4.33 19.50
N ILE A 71 5.31 3.33 19.93
CA ILE A 71 6.69 3.13 19.46
C ILE A 71 6.70 2.91 17.93
N GLU A 72 5.80 2.08 17.42
CA GLU A 72 5.70 1.81 15.99
C GLU A 72 5.30 3.05 15.18
N LEU A 73 4.33 3.84 15.66
CA LEU A 73 3.96 5.11 15.05
C LEU A 73 5.15 6.08 14.98
N MET A 74 5.91 6.23 16.07
CA MET A 74 7.08 7.12 16.11
C MET A 74 8.21 6.68 15.18
N LYS A 75 8.43 5.37 15.01
CA LYS A 75 9.39 4.85 14.03
C LYS A 75 9.00 5.24 12.60
N ARG A 76 7.71 5.14 12.28
CA ARG A 76 7.17 5.49 10.95
C ARG A 76 7.29 6.98 10.64
N GLU A 77 6.96 7.84 11.59
CA GLU A 77 7.11 9.28 11.46
C GLU A 77 8.58 9.69 11.23
N ARG A 78 9.53 9.03 11.91
CA ARG A 78 10.97 9.26 11.70
C ARG A 78 11.40 8.92 10.27
N ASN A 79 10.91 7.81 9.72
CA ASN A 79 11.24 7.36 8.37
C ASN A 79 10.61 8.23 7.27
N THR A 80 9.64 9.09 7.60
CA THR A 80 8.95 9.97 6.62
C THR A 80 9.56 11.37 6.55
N ARG A 81 10.42 11.74 7.51
CA ARG A 81 11.01 13.10 7.64
C ARG A 81 12.34 13.28 6.89
N TYR A 82 12.74 12.33 6.08
CA TYR A 82 13.94 12.36 5.24
C TYR A 82 13.58 11.92 3.82
#